data_AF-A0A8D8XYA4-F1
#
_entry.id   AF-A0A8D8XYA4-F1
#
_cell.length_a   1.000
_cell.length_b   1.000
_cell.length_c   1.000
_cell.angle_alpha   90.00
_cell.angle_beta   90.00
_cell.angle_gamma   90.00
#
_symmetry.space_group_name_H-M   'P 1'
#
loop_
_entity.id
_entity.type
_entity.pdbx_description
1 polymer ?
#
loop_
_entity_poly.entity_id
_entity_poly.type
_entity_poly.pdbx_seq_one_letter_code
_entity_poly.pdbx_strand_id
1 'polypeptide(L)'
;METLTDTQVGIDTMKLLRHFFSNSSIPEPTRVVKSTWNSNPHFKGSYSSRSLKTERANTSQSELAKPVINTRGDRVALMFAGEATNPTHYGTVHGAVETGWREADRIVNLRIRDALVAIGSPAAI
;
A
#
# COMPACT_ATOMS: atom_id res chain seq x y z
N MET A 1 -2.60 -11.48 13.98
CA MET A 1 -3.93 -11.13 14.50
C MET A 1 -5.05 -11.41 13.50
N GLU A 2 -4.82 -11.35 12.17
CA GLU A 2 -5.89 -11.57 11.18
C GLU A 2 -6.62 -12.92 11.31
N THR A 3 -5.94 -13.97 11.79
CA THR A 3 -6.49 -15.31 12.04
C THR A 3 -7.34 -15.44 13.30
N LEU A 4 -7.31 -14.45 14.20
CA LEU A 4 -8.10 -14.47 15.44
C LEU A 4 -9.51 -13.95 15.20
N THR A 5 -10.48 -14.39 15.99
CA THR A 5 -11.84 -13.82 15.95
C THR A 5 -11.88 -12.43 16.58
N ASP A 6 -12.87 -11.61 16.20
CA ASP A 6 -13.06 -10.26 16.78
C ASP A 6 -13.25 -10.32 18.30
N THR A 7 -13.97 -11.34 18.79
CA THR A 7 -14.16 -11.59 20.22
C THR A 7 -12.85 -11.82 20.95
N GLN A 8 -11.95 -12.65 20.39
CA GLN A 8 -10.66 -12.93 21.03
C GLN A 8 -9.77 -11.67 21.07
N VAL A 9 -9.75 -10.91 19.97
CA VAL A 9 -9.03 -9.63 19.91
C VAL A 9 -9.57 -8.65 20.96
N GLY A 10 -10.90 -8.57 21.12
CA GLY A 10 -11.54 -7.77 22.15
C GLY A 10 -11.10 -8.17 23.56
N ILE A 11 -11.23 -9.46 23.91
CA ILE A 11 -10.85 -10.00 25.22
C ILE A 11 -9.39 -9.67 25.56
N ASP A 12 -8.46 -9.94 24.65
CA ASP A 12 -7.04 -9.74 24.92
C ASP A 12 -6.66 -8.25 24.97
N THR A 13 -7.30 -7.41 24.15
CA THR A 13 -7.13 -5.95 24.23
C THR A 13 -7.64 -5.40 25.56
N MET A 14 -8.80 -5.87 26.04
CA MET A 14 -9.37 -5.42 27.32
C MET A 14 -8.53 -5.86 28.52
N LYS A 15 -7.91 -7.05 28.48
CA LYS A 15 -6.93 -7.47 29.50
C LYS A 15 -5.77 -6.48 29.58
N LEU A 16 -5.21 -6.08 28.44
CA LEU A 16 -4.10 -5.12 28.40
C LEU A 16 -4.54 -3.74 28.91
N LEU A 17 -5.70 -3.23 28.47
CA LEU A 17 -6.22 -1.94 28.93
C LEU A 17 -6.40 -1.93 30.45
N ARG A 18 -7.10 -2.91 31.02
CA ARG A 18 -7.33 -2.99 32.48
C ARG A 18 -6.04 -3.11 33.27
N HIS A 19 -5.03 -3.82 32.73
CA HIS A 19 -3.72 -3.94 33.33
C HIS A 19 -2.96 -2.60 33.34
N PHE A 20 -2.80 -1.95 32.18
CA PHE A 20 -2.03 -0.71 32.09
C PHE A 20 -2.69 0.47 32.82
N PHE A 21 -4.03 0.49 32.90
CA PHE A 21 -4.76 1.49 33.68
C PHE A 21 -4.98 1.10 35.14
N SER A 22 -4.53 -0.10 35.57
CA SER A 22 -4.81 -0.65 36.91
C SER A 22 -6.27 -0.56 37.33
N ASN A 23 -7.18 -0.71 36.35
CA ASN A 23 -8.61 -0.47 36.54
C ASN A 23 -9.43 -1.62 35.93
N SER A 24 -9.99 -2.47 36.78
CA SER A 24 -10.84 -3.59 36.38
C SER A 24 -12.25 -3.17 35.95
N SER A 25 -12.67 -1.94 36.27
CA SER A 25 -14.02 -1.44 35.96
C SER A 25 -14.23 -0.98 34.52
N ILE A 26 -13.15 -0.92 33.70
CA ILE A 26 -13.27 -0.57 32.29
C ILE A 26 -14.23 -1.57 31.62
N PRO A 27 -15.36 -1.11 31.05
CA PRO A 27 -16.39 -2.00 30.51
C PRO A 27 -15.94 -2.68 29.22
N GLU A 28 -16.60 -3.78 28.87
CA GLU A 28 -16.41 -4.44 27.58
C GLU A 28 -16.82 -3.53 26.41
N PRO A 29 -16.16 -3.65 25.24
CA PRO A 29 -16.51 -2.87 24.06
C PRO A 29 -17.84 -3.34 23.46
N THR A 30 -18.64 -2.40 22.95
CA THR A 30 -19.89 -2.72 22.26
C THR A 30 -19.66 -3.31 20.87
N ARG A 31 -18.54 -2.97 20.23
CA ARG A 31 -18.14 -3.51 18.93
C ARG A 31 -16.63 -3.50 18.81
N VAL A 32 -16.08 -4.58 18.28
CA VAL A 32 -14.68 -4.68 17.86
C VAL A 32 -14.65 -4.62 16.34
N VAL A 33 -13.77 -3.78 15.78
CA VAL A 33 -13.50 -3.72 14.34
C VAL A 33 -12.01 -3.89 14.16
N LYS A 34 -11.59 -4.91 13.42
CA LYS A 34 -10.19 -5.13 13.04
C LYS A 34 -10.04 -5.00 11.53
N SER A 35 -8.91 -4.45 11.10
CA SER A 35 -8.52 -4.51 9.69
C SER A 35 -7.83 -5.83 9.37
N THR A 36 -8.00 -6.31 8.14
CA THR A 36 -7.34 -7.52 7.62
C THR A 36 -6.64 -7.23 6.28
N TRP A 37 -5.76 -6.22 6.29
CA TRP A 37 -5.07 -5.71 5.10
C TRP A 37 -4.31 -6.77 4.32
N ASN A 38 -3.63 -7.70 5.01
CA ASN A 38 -2.79 -8.70 4.36
C ASN A 38 -3.62 -9.78 3.64
N SER A 39 -4.69 -10.28 4.27
CA SER A 39 -5.56 -11.29 3.64
C SER A 39 -6.52 -10.69 2.61
N ASN A 40 -6.79 -9.37 2.66
CA ASN A 40 -7.67 -8.72 1.71
C ASN A 40 -7.15 -8.86 0.26
N PRO A 41 -7.95 -9.40 -0.68
CA PRO A 41 -7.51 -9.68 -2.04
C PRO A 41 -7.15 -8.44 -2.87
N HIS A 42 -7.62 -7.26 -2.48
CA HIS A 42 -7.38 -6.01 -3.22
C HIS A 42 -6.16 -5.23 -2.73
N PHE A 43 -5.67 -5.50 -1.51
CA PHE A 43 -4.54 -4.77 -0.92
C PHE A 43 -3.31 -5.65 -0.71
N LYS A 44 -3.49 -6.91 -0.27
CA LYS A 44 -2.41 -7.88 0.00
C LYS A 44 -1.32 -7.38 0.95
N GLY A 45 -1.67 -6.41 1.79
CA GLY A 45 -0.81 -5.76 2.77
C GLY A 45 -1.26 -4.32 3.00
N SER A 46 -0.55 -3.59 3.85
CA SER A 46 -0.91 -2.21 4.20
C SER A 46 -0.28 -1.19 3.26
N TYR A 47 1.04 -1.25 3.12
CA TYR A 47 1.84 -0.31 2.33
C TYR A 47 3.20 -0.93 2.01
N SER A 48 3.88 -0.39 1.01
CA SER A 48 5.21 -0.79 0.59
C SER A 48 6.29 -0.37 1.59
N SER A 49 7.38 -1.12 1.62
CA SER A 49 8.59 -0.81 2.39
C SER A 49 9.80 -1.42 1.70
N ARG A 50 11.00 -0.87 1.97
CA ARG A 50 12.24 -1.47 1.46
C ARG A 50 12.69 -2.57 2.42
N SER A 51 12.85 -3.77 1.89
CA SER A 51 13.33 -4.93 2.65
C SER A 51 14.77 -5.28 2.26
N LEU A 52 15.42 -6.15 3.05
CA LEU A 52 16.72 -6.72 2.66
C LEU A 52 16.66 -7.48 1.32
N LYS A 53 15.49 -8.00 0.94
CA LYS A 53 15.31 -8.63 -0.39
C LYS A 53 15.38 -7.59 -1.50
N THR A 54 14.73 -6.44 -1.29
CA THR A 54 14.75 -5.30 -2.21
C THR A 54 16.20 -4.82 -2.45
N GLU A 55 17.00 -4.70 -1.39
CA GLU A 55 18.42 -4.33 -1.49
C GLU A 55 19.25 -5.38 -2.23
N ARG A 56 19.07 -6.66 -1.90
CA ARG A 56 19.78 -7.76 -2.59
C ARG A 56 19.41 -7.85 -4.06
N ALA A 57 18.16 -7.54 -4.42
CA ALA A 57 17.70 -7.49 -5.79
C ALA A 57 18.13 -6.21 -6.54
N ASN A 58 18.77 -5.26 -5.84
CA ASN A 58 19.17 -3.95 -6.36
C ASN A 58 18.04 -3.25 -7.12
N THR A 59 16.83 -3.32 -6.57
CA THR A 59 15.62 -2.72 -7.14
C THR A 59 15.12 -1.56 -6.28
N SER A 60 14.30 -0.70 -6.87
CA SER A 60 13.77 0.48 -6.20
C SER A 60 12.38 0.84 -6.69
N GLN A 61 11.71 1.72 -5.94
CA GLN A 61 10.45 2.34 -6.32
C GLN A 61 10.56 3.08 -7.67
N SER A 62 11.74 3.61 -8.01
CA SER A 62 12.01 4.23 -9.30
C SER A 62 11.95 3.23 -10.46
N GLU A 63 12.37 1.98 -10.24
CA GLU A 63 12.26 0.92 -11.24
C GLU A 63 10.80 0.56 -11.49
N LEU A 64 10.01 0.46 -10.42
CA LEU A 64 8.57 0.21 -10.50
C LEU A 64 7.80 1.35 -11.20
N ALA A 65 8.27 2.60 -11.06
CA ALA A 65 7.66 3.77 -11.69
C ALA A 65 7.91 3.84 -13.22
N LYS A 66 8.74 2.98 -13.79
CA LYS A 66 9.05 3.03 -15.23
C LYS A 66 7.85 2.57 -16.06
N PRO A 67 7.47 3.33 -17.11
CA PRO A 67 6.42 2.90 -18.03
C PRO A 67 6.87 1.71 -18.87
N VAL A 68 5.92 0.85 -19.23
CA VAL A 68 6.12 -0.24 -20.19
C VAL A 68 5.82 0.28 -21.59
N ILE A 69 6.78 0.09 -22.50
CA ILE A 69 6.62 0.39 -23.92
C ILE A 69 6.03 -0.82 -24.63
N ASN A 70 5.22 -0.60 -25.65
CA ASN A 70 4.68 -1.70 -26.46
C ASN A 70 5.79 -2.46 -27.22
N THR A 71 5.43 -3.58 -27.82
CA THR A 71 6.35 -4.46 -28.56
C THR A 71 7.03 -3.81 -29.76
N ARG A 72 6.44 -2.75 -30.34
CA ARG A 72 7.07 -1.99 -31.45
C ARG A 72 8.08 -0.94 -30.97
N GLY A 73 8.15 -0.66 -29.66
CA GLY A 73 9.05 0.35 -29.12
C GLY A 73 8.62 1.80 -29.37
N ASP A 74 7.43 2.02 -29.93
CA ASP A 74 7.00 3.33 -30.46
C ASP A 74 6.02 4.07 -29.53
N ARG A 75 5.44 3.40 -28.53
CA ARG A 75 4.45 4.00 -27.62
C ARG A 75 4.48 3.40 -26.23
N VAL A 76 4.16 4.25 -25.24
CA VAL A 76 3.86 3.81 -23.88
C VAL A 76 2.55 3.02 -23.88
N ALA A 77 2.59 1.80 -23.35
CA ALA A 77 1.43 0.92 -23.23
C ALA A 77 0.84 0.91 -21.81
N LEU A 78 1.71 0.94 -20.79
CA LEU A 78 1.33 0.87 -19.38
C LEU A 78 2.18 1.82 -18.54
N MET A 79 1.53 2.52 -17.63
CA MET A 79 2.15 3.41 -16.64
C MET A 79 1.76 2.95 -15.23
N PHE A 80 2.58 3.31 -14.24
CA PHE A 80 2.35 2.95 -12.84
C PHE A 80 2.31 4.20 -11.95
N ALA A 81 1.26 4.30 -11.15
CA ALA A 81 1.10 5.29 -10.10
C ALA A 81 0.63 4.62 -8.80
N GLY A 82 0.81 5.31 -7.68
CA GLY A 82 0.55 4.80 -6.34
C GLY A 82 1.76 4.95 -5.43
N GLU A 83 1.54 4.79 -4.12
CA GLU A 83 2.53 5.08 -3.08
C GLU A 83 3.88 4.40 -3.33
N ALA A 84 3.88 3.15 -3.79
CA ALA A 84 5.10 2.37 -3.97
C ALA A 84 5.93 2.80 -5.19
N THR A 85 5.42 3.72 -6.00
CA THR A 85 6.14 4.25 -7.17
C THR A 85 6.84 5.57 -6.86
N ASN A 86 6.76 6.07 -5.62
CA ASN A 86 7.46 7.27 -5.18
C ASN A 86 8.83 6.88 -4.58
N PRO A 87 9.96 7.43 -5.06
CA PRO A 87 11.28 7.08 -4.54
C PRO A 87 11.54 7.57 -3.11
N THR A 88 10.87 8.63 -2.67
CA THR A 88 11.12 9.29 -1.38
C THR A 88 9.93 9.22 -0.43
N HIS A 89 8.71 9.25 -0.96
CA HIS A 89 7.47 9.30 -0.16
C HIS A 89 6.62 8.02 -0.28
N TYR A 90 7.25 6.87 -0.49
CA TYR A 90 6.54 5.59 -0.43
C TYR A 90 5.99 5.31 0.98
N GLY A 91 4.93 4.54 1.03
CA GLY A 91 4.15 4.23 2.23
C GLY A 91 3.22 5.34 2.68
N THR A 92 3.01 6.38 1.86
CA THR A 92 2.23 7.57 2.24
C THR A 92 1.14 7.92 1.23
N VAL A 93 0.12 8.63 1.71
CA VAL A 93 -0.97 9.14 0.86
C VAL A 93 -0.49 10.26 -0.06
N HIS A 94 0.31 11.21 0.44
CA HIS A 94 0.81 12.31 -0.40
C HIS A 94 1.74 11.79 -1.49
N GLY A 95 2.59 10.80 -1.19
CA GLY A 95 3.39 10.13 -2.22
C GLY A 95 2.54 9.47 -3.31
N ALA A 96 1.41 8.86 -2.95
CA ALA A 96 0.45 8.34 -3.94
C ALA A 96 -0.13 9.46 -4.83
N VAL A 97 -0.54 10.58 -4.23
CA VAL A 97 -1.07 11.75 -4.96
C VAL A 97 -0.02 12.33 -5.92
N GLU A 98 1.20 12.55 -5.45
CA GLU A 98 2.33 13.04 -6.24
C GLU A 98 2.60 12.15 -7.47
N THR A 99 2.60 10.83 -7.27
CA THR A 99 2.81 9.88 -8.38
C THR A 99 1.64 9.86 -9.37
N GLY A 100 0.42 10.16 -8.89
CA GLY A 100 -0.75 10.35 -9.75
C GLY A 100 -0.59 11.57 -10.66
N TRP A 101 -0.17 12.70 -10.11
CA TRP A 101 0.14 13.89 -10.90
C TRP A 101 1.28 13.65 -11.88
N ARG A 102 2.36 12.96 -11.45
CA ARG A 102 3.48 12.59 -12.31
C ARG A 102 3.03 11.84 -13.57
N GLU A 103 2.18 10.83 -13.44
CA GLU A 103 1.70 10.06 -14.59
C GLU A 103 0.64 10.82 -15.41
N ALA A 104 -0.17 11.69 -14.79
CA ALA A 104 -1.07 12.59 -15.51
C ALA A 104 -0.29 13.59 -16.39
N ASP A 105 0.74 14.22 -15.85
CA ASP A 105 1.63 15.13 -16.60
C ASP A 105 2.34 14.39 -17.73
N ARG A 106 2.76 13.13 -17.50
CA ARG A 106 3.34 12.29 -18.54
C ARG A 106 2.37 12.06 -19.70
N ILE A 107 1.10 11.75 -19.41
CA ILE A 107 0.06 11.57 -20.44
C ILE A 107 -0.10 12.84 -21.28
N VAL A 108 -0.21 13.99 -20.62
CA VAL A 108 -0.38 15.30 -21.29
C VAL A 108 0.82 15.62 -22.17
N ASN A 109 2.03 15.52 -21.62
CA ASN A 109 3.27 15.92 -22.31
C ASN A 109 3.61 15.00 -23.48
N LEU A 110 3.39 13.69 -23.33
CA LEU A 110 3.64 12.71 -24.40
C LEU A 110 2.45 12.54 -25.36
N ARG A 111 1.35 13.28 -25.15
CA ARG A 111 0.10 13.19 -25.92
C ARG A 111 -0.39 11.74 -26.05
N ILE A 112 -0.25 10.98 -24.98
CA ILE A 112 -0.64 9.58 -24.93
C ILE A 112 -2.16 9.49 -25.02
N ARG A 113 -2.67 8.71 -25.98
CA ARG A 113 -4.11 8.52 -26.18
C ARG A 113 -4.62 7.16 -25.70
N ASP A 114 -3.78 6.13 -25.74
CA ASP A 114 -4.21 4.73 -25.61
C ASP A 114 -3.40 3.93 -24.56
N ALA A 115 -2.91 4.57 -23.49
CA ALA A 115 -2.20 3.86 -22.43
C ALA A 115 -3.08 3.62 -21.20
N LEU A 116 -2.81 2.51 -20.52
CA LEU A 116 -3.39 2.20 -19.22
C LEU A 116 -2.51 2.77 -18.11
N VAL A 117 -3.13 3.34 -17.07
CA VAL A 117 -2.45 3.65 -15.80
C VAL A 117 -2.88 2.61 -14.78
N ALA A 118 -1.95 1.78 -14.33
CA ALA A 118 -2.16 0.91 -13.18
C ALA A 118 -1.95 1.73 -11.90
N ILE A 119 -3.02 1.85 -11.12
CA ILE A 119 -3.02 2.51 -9.82
C ILE A 119 -3.11 1.43 -8.74
N GLY A 120 -2.12 1.36 -7.86
CA GLY A 120 -2.16 0.40 -6.77
C GLY A 120 -0.98 0.51 -5.82
N SER A 121 -1.16 -0.03 -4.63
CA SER A 121 -0.07 -0.38 -3.74
C SER A 121 0.33 -1.82 -4.07
N PRO A 122 1.49 -2.09 -4.68
CA PRO A 122 2.12 -3.40 -4.62
C PRO A 122 2.58 -3.60 -3.17
N ALA A 123 1.66 -3.98 -2.30
CA ALA A 123 2.05 -4.53 -1.03
C ALA A 123 2.62 -5.93 -1.32
N ALA A 124 3.86 -6.14 -0.87
CA ALA A 124 4.63 -7.38 -0.88
C ALA A 124 5.29 -7.81 -2.21
N ILE A 125 6.61 -7.51 -2.32
CA ILE A 125 7.65 -8.48 -2.74
C ILE A 125 8.87 -8.35 -1.82
#